data_AF-A0A3A6PYS9-F1
#
_entry.id   AF-A0A3A6PYS9-F1
#
_cell.length_a   1.000
_cell.length_b   1.000
_cell.length_c   1.000
_cell.angle_alpha   90.00
_cell.angle_beta   90.00
_cell.angle_gamma   90.00
#
_symmetry.space_group_name_H-M   'P 1'
#
loop_
_entity.id
_entity.type
_entity.pdbx_description
1 polymer ?
#
loop_
_entity_poly.entity_id
_entity_poly.type
_entity_poly.pdbx_seq_one_letter_code
_entity_poly.pdbx_strand_id
1 'polypeptide(L)'
;MTTESDERSAGRRILSFLGLGMIALGGALGFIVGSNGGGDINAIEPFGLVTVPISPGAMTLYGMGVIAAAIGTLYVLVSVASRYD
;
A
#
# COMPACT_ATOMS: atom_id res chain seq x y z
N MET A 1 9.02 35.27 5.24
CA MET A 1 7.85 34.38 4.98
C MET A 1 8.26 33.30 3.99
N THR A 2 9.23 32.44 4.37
CA THR A 2 9.84 31.45 3.45
C THR A 2 10.13 30.11 4.11
N THR A 3 10.42 30.08 5.42
CA THR A 3 10.73 28.85 6.17
C THR A 3 9.54 27.91 6.32
N GLU A 4 8.36 28.44 6.67
CA GLU A 4 7.15 27.64 6.95
C GLU A 4 6.61 26.90 5.71
N SER A 5 6.68 27.54 4.54
CA SER A 5 6.29 26.91 3.27
C SER A 5 7.25 25.81 2.85
N ASP A 6 8.53 25.97 3.15
CA ASP A 6 9.59 25.02 2.79
C ASP A 6 9.52 23.77 3.67
N GLU A 7 9.27 23.94 4.97
CA GLU A 7 9.04 22.84 5.92
C GLU A 7 7.79 22.02 5.57
N ARG A 8 6.68 22.69 5.22
CA ARG A 8 5.44 22.00 4.81
C ARG A 8 5.63 21.22 3.50
N SER A 9 6.44 21.75 2.58
CA SER A 9 6.81 21.09 1.33
C SER A 9 7.71 19.87 1.57
N ALA A 10 8.71 20.00 2.43
CA ALA A 10 9.62 18.94 2.80
C ALA A 10 8.89 17.78 3.50
N GLY A 11 8.03 18.08 4.48
CA GLY A 11 7.23 17.08 5.18
C GLY A 11 6.34 16.28 4.24
N ARG A 12 5.63 16.96 3.32
CA ARG A 12 4.83 16.30 2.28
C ARG A 12 5.69 15.41 1.38
N ARG A 13 6.87 15.87 0.99
CA ARG A 13 7.77 15.11 0.12
C ARG A 13 8.28 13.83 0.80
N ILE A 14 8.68 13.90 2.06
CA ILE A 14 9.11 12.75 2.86
C ILE A 14 7.98 11.73 3.00
N LEU A 15 6.78 12.20 3.38
CA LEU A 15 5.59 11.33 3.51
C LEU A 15 5.22 10.67 2.18
N SER A 16 5.30 11.40 1.06
CA SER A 16 5.05 10.83 -0.27
C SER A 16 6.07 9.74 -0.62
N PHE A 17 7.37 9.98 -0.37
CA PHE A 17 8.39 8.95 -0.61
C PHE A 17 8.20 7.73 0.29
N LEU A 18 7.85 7.94 1.55
CA LEU A 18 7.59 6.85 2.48
C LEU A 18 6.37 6.03 2.01
N GLY A 19 5.26 6.68 1.67
CA GLY A 19 4.07 6.01 1.14
C GLY A 19 4.36 5.22 -0.13
N LEU A 20 5.05 5.83 -1.10
CA LEU A 20 5.44 5.17 -2.34
C LEU A 20 6.39 3.99 -2.07
N GLY A 21 7.33 4.15 -1.14
CA GLY A 21 8.26 3.11 -0.72
C GLY A 21 7.55 1.93 -0.06
N MET A 22 6.55 2.19 0.78
CA MET A 22 5.73 1.14 1.39
C MET A 22 4.91 0.38 0.35
N ILE A 23 4.33 1.07 -0.64
CA ILE A 23 3.60 0.44 -1.75
C ILE A 23 4.56 -0.45 -2.56
N ALA A 24 5.74 0.07 -2.91
CA ALA A 24 6.75 -0.68 -3.62
C ALA A 24 7.21 -1.92 -2.83
N LEU A 25 7.37 -1.79 -1.51
CA LEU A 25 7.70 -2.90 -0.61
C LEU A 25 6.59 -3.96 -0.60
N GLY A 26 5.32 -3.54 -0.53
CA GLY A 26 4.17 -4.44 -0.66
C GLY A 26 4.17 -5.21 -1.98
N GLY A 27 4.51 -4.54 -3.08
CA GLY A 27 4.70 -5.18 -4.38
C GLY A 27 5.86 -6.18 -4.40
N ALA A 28 7.02 -5.81 -3.86
CA ALA A 28 8.18 -6.69 -3.80
C ALA A 28 7.90 -7.96 -2.97
N LEU A 29 7.25 -7.82 -1.82
CA LEU A 29 6.83 -8.96 -1.00
C LEU A 29 5.80 -9.82 -1.73
N GLY A 30 4.82 -9.19 -2.40
CA GLY A 30 3.85 -9.88 -3.24
C GLY A 30 4.51 -10.67 -4.37
N PHE A 31 5.49 -10.10 -5.05
CA PHE A 31 6.28 -10.79 -6.08
C PHE A 31 6.97 -12.03 -5.53
N ILE A 32 7.62 -11.92 -4.37
CA ILE A 32 8.29 -13.05 -3.70
C ILE A 32 7.26 -14.13 -3.37
N VAL A 33 6.11 -13.77 -2.79
CA VAL A 33 5.03 -14.73 -2.48
C VAL A 33 4.54 -15.43 -3.75
N GLY A 34 4.22 -14.68 -4.80
CA GLY A 34 3.72 -15.24 -6.06
C GLY A 34 4.75 -16.09 -6.81
N SER A 35 6.05 -15.84 -6.63
CA SER A 35 7.13 -16.63 -7.23
C SER A 35 7.37 -17.95 -6.49
N ASN A 36 7.14 -17.97 -5.17
CA ASN A 36 7.38 -19.15 -4.34
C ASN A 36 6.11 -19.98 -4.08
N GLY A 37 4.92 -19.44 -4.39
CA GLY A 37 3.64 -20.07 -4.07
C GLY A 37 3.15 -21.11 -5.06
N GLY A 38 3.91 -21.41 -6.13
CA GLY A 38 3.57 -22.40 -7.17
C GLY A 38 3.69 -23.86 -6.72
N GLY A 39 2.95 -24.23 -5.67
CA GLY A 39 2.79 -25.60 -5.18
C GLY A 39 1.32 -26.04 -5.19
N ASP A 40 0.81 -26.53 -4.07
CA ASP A 40 -0.56 -27.05 -3.93
C ASP A 40 -1.67 -25.98 -3.95
N ILE A 41 -1.31 -24.70 -3.87
CA ILE A 41 -2.26 -23.59 -3.73
C ILE A 41 -2.17 -22.71 -4.98
N ASN A 42 -3.22 -22.74 -5.81
CA ASN A 42 -3.23 -21.99 -7.08
C ASN A 42 -3.85 -20.59 -6.95
N ALA A 43 -4.64 -20.34 -5.92
CA ALA A 43 -5.26 -19.05 -5.63
C ALA A 43 -5.48 -18.87 -4.13
N ILE A 44 -5.54 -17.60 -3.70
CA ILE A 44 -6.04 -17.23 -2.38
C ILE A 44 -7.41 -16.55 -2.53
N GLU A 45 -8.25 -16.70 -1.52
CA GLU A 45 -9.50 -15.96 -1.38
C GLU A 45 -9.46 -15.12 -0.10
N PRO A 46 -8.91 -13.90 -0.15
CA PRO A 46 -8.91 -13.02 1.00
C PRO A 46 -10.36 -12.70 1.40
N PHE A 47 -10.74 -13.14 2.60
CA PHE A 47 -12.06 -12.92 3.18
C PHE A 47 -13.23 -13.46 2.33
N GLY A 48 -12.97 -14.38 1.39
CA GLY A 48 -13.98 -14.92 0.47
C GLY A 48 -14.57 -13.90 -0.52
N LEU A 49 -13.93 -12.73 -0.69
CA LEU A 49 -14.45 -11.64 -1.51
C LEU A 49 -13.91 -11.65 -2.94
N VAL A 50 -12.64 -12.03 -3.10
CA VAL A 50 -11.91 -11.96 -4.37
C VAL A 50 -11.00 -13.17 -4.49
N THR A 51 -11.04 -13.87 -5.61
CA THR A 51 -10.07 -14.91 -5.94
C THR A 51 -8.83 -14.27 -6.57
N VAL A 52 -7.68 -14.33 -5.89
CA VAL A 52 -6.41 -13.80 -6.38
C VAL A 52 -5.49 -14.96 -6.75
N PRO A 53 -5.07 -15.10 -8.02
CA PRO A 53 -4.17 -16.17 -8.42
C PRO A 53 -2.80 -16.01 -7.77
N ILE A 54 -2.17 -17.13 -7.37
CA ILE A 54 -0.81 -17.13 -6.82
C ILE A 54 0.20 -17.10 -7.98
N SER A 55 0.28 -15.94 -8.64
CA SER A 55 1.32 -15.66 -9.63
C SER A 55 2.12 -14.42 -9.21
N PRO A 56 3.39 -14.29 -9.65
CA PRO A 56 4.23 -13.14 -9.27
C PRO A 56 3.56 -11.80 -9.58
N GLY A 57 2.98 -11.66 -10.78
CA GLY A 57 2.33 -10.41 -11.21
C GLY A 57 1.07 -10.10 -10.40
N ALA A 58 0.19 -11.09 -10.20
CA ALA A 58 -1.05 -10.87 -9.47
C ALA A 58 -0.80 -10.53 -7.99
N MET A 59 0.12 -11.24 -7.35
CA MET A 59 0.48 -10.99 -5.96
C MET A 59 1.21 -9.66 -5.76
N THR A 60 2.02 -9.22 -6.74
CA THR A 60 2.63 -7.89 -6.73
C THR A 60 1.56 -6.80 -6.70
N LEU A 61 0.60 -6.85 -7.63
CA LEU A 61 -0.49 -5.88 -7.71
C LEU A 61 -1.38 -5.92 -6.47
N TYR A 62 -1.66 -7.13 -5.97
CA TYR A 62 -2.42 -7.33 -4.74
C TYR A 62 -1.72 -6.67 -3.55
N GLY A 63 -0.44 -6.96 -3.32
CA GLY A 63 0.34 -6.36 -2.24
C GLY A 63 0.41 -4.83 -2.32
N MET A 64 0.66 -4.29 -3.51
CA MET A 64 0.63 -2.84 -3.76
C MET A 64 -0.74 -2.24 -3.44
N GLY A 65 -1.81 -2.87 -3.92
CA GLY A 65 -3.18 -2.42 -3.73
C GLY A 65 -3.61 -2.42 -2.27
N VAL A 66 -3.29 -3.49 -1.53
CA VAL A 66 -3.58 -3.60 -0.09
C VAL A 66 -2.87 -2.50 0.69
N ILE A 67 -1.58 -2.27 0.45
CA ILE A 67 -0.84 -1.22 1.15
C ILE A 67 -1.35 0.18 0.79
N ALA A 68 -1.62 0.44 -0.50
CA ALA A 68 -2.19 1.71 -0.95
C ALA A 68 -3.57 1.97 -0.30
N ALA A 69 -4.43 0.94 -0.24
CA ALA A 69 -5.74 1.02 0.39
C ALA A 69 -5.62 1.27 1.91
N ALA A 70 -4.69 0.59 2.59
CA ALA A 70 -4.46 0.78 4.02
C ALA A 70 -4.01 2.21 4.34
N ILE A 71 -2.99 2.71 3.64
CA ILE A 71 -2.48 4.08 3.81
C ILE A 71 -3.57 5.11 3.46
N GLY A 72 -4.27 4.92 2.34
CA GLY A 72 -5.36 5.80 1.93
C GLY A 72 -6.50 5.83 2.94
N THR A 73 -6.86 4.68 3.50
CA THR A 73 -7.89 4.58 4.55
C THR A 73 -7.47 5.34 5.80
N LEU A 74 -6.24 5.15 6.28
CA LEU A 74 -5.72 5.89 7.43
C LEU A 74 -5.73 7.41 7.18
N TYR A 75 -5.31 7.85 5.99
CA TYR A 75 -5.36 9.26 5.63
C TYR A 75 -6.78 9.82 5.66
N VAL A 76 -7.75 9.09 5.09
CA VAL A 76 -9.17 9.50 5.11
C VAL A 76 -9.69 9.55 6.55
N LEU A 77 -9.42 8.53 7.36
CA LEU A 77 -9.85 8.49 8.77
C LEU A 77 -9.30 9.67 9.56
N VAL A 78 -8.00 9.95 9.43
CA VAL A 78 -7.36 11.11 10.07
C VAL A 78 -7.96 12.41 9.56
N SER A 79 -8.12 12.55 8.23
CA SER A 79 -8.71 13.77 7.65
C SER A 79 -10.15 14.00 8.10
N VAL A 80 -10.93 12.96 8.34
CA VAL A 80 -12.30 13.06 8.86
C VAL A 80 -12.27 13.40 10.35
N ALA A 81 -11.43 12.73 11.15
CA ALA A 81 -11.30 13.00 12.58
C ALA A 81 -10.87 14.45 12.85
N SER A 82 -9.89 14.97 12.11
CA SER A 82 -9.41 16.35 12.22
C SER A 82 -10.43 17.43 11.80
N ARG A 83 -11.62 17.07 11.32
CA ARG A 83 -12.72 18.03 11.09
C ARG A 83 -13.61 18.22 12.32
N TYR A 84 -13.58 17.28 13.26
CA TYR A 84 -14.40 17.27 14.47
C TYR A 84 -13.62 17.68 15.72
N ASP A 85 -12.31 17.92 15.57
CA ASP A 85 -11.40 18.50 16.57
C ASP A 85 -11.22 20.00 16.26
#